data_AF-A0A1Y2LK57-F1
#
_entry.id   AF-A0A1Y2LK57-F1
#
_cell.length_a   1.000
_cell.length_b   1.000
_cell.length_c   1.000
_cell.angle_alpha   90.00
_cell.angle_beta   90.00
_cell.angle_gamma   90.00
#
_symmetry.space_group_name_H-M   'P 1'
#
loop_
_entity.id
_entity.type
_entity.pdbx_description
1 polymer ?
#
loop_
_entity_poly.entity_id
_entity_poly.type
_entity_poly.pdbx_seq_one_letter_code
_entity_poly.pdbx_strand_id
1 'polypeptide(L)'
;MSAQGSISQQSQTEIGASAGNRRGALQKRLFEYLPPSEHGSVLVTSRTRQAAMQLVEDQDIIPIEPMDSAAARTLLRRKLGDDADKEGMEGSIKELAAALDHMPLALAQAAAYIRRRAPRCSVQQYLKEY
;
A
#
# COMPACT_ATOMS: atom_id res chain seq x y z
N MET A 1 63.66 -34.12 -13.78
CA MET A 1 64.93 -33.36 -13.73
C MET A 1 64.73 -32.07 -14.50
N SER A 2 64.70 -30.94 -13.80
CA SER A 2 65.18 -29.59 -14.24
C SER A 2 64.50 -28.96 -15.48
N ALA A 3 64.31 -27.67 -15.65
CA ALA A 3 64.84 -26.47 -15.02
C ALA A 3 63.86 -25.29 -15.26
N GLN A 4 64.07 -24.23 -14.49
CA GLN A 4 63.46 -22.91 -14.55
C GLN A 4 63.95 -22.07 -15.75
N GLY A 5 63.29 -20.91 -15.98
CA GLY A 5 63.87 -19.74 -16.67
C GLY A 5 62.82 -18.95 -17.47
N SER A 6 62.17 -17.95 -16.87
CA SER A 6 62.55 -16.52 -16.89
C SER A 6 62.37 -15.82 -18.25
N ILE A 7 61.29 -15.05 -18.40
CA ILE A 7 61.22 -13.89 -19.30
C ILE A 7 60.57 -12.74 -18.55
N SER A 8 61.34 -11.67 -18.33
CA SER A 8 60.85 -10.33 -18.03
C SER A 8 60.98 -9.48 -19.29
N GLN A 9 59.93 -8.73 -19.64
CA GLN A 9 60.06 -7.41 -20.27
C GLN A 9 58.75 -6.60 -20.20
N GLN A 10 58.82 -5.55 -19.37
CA GLN A 10 58.27 -4.20 -19.46
C GLN A 10 57.07 -3.84 -20.38
N SER A 11 56.01 -3.37 -19.71
CA SER A 11 55.27 -2.10 -19.88
C SER A 11 55.00 -1.51 -21.27
N GLN A 12 53.70 -1.37 -21.59
CA GLN A 12 53.12 -0.10 -22.04
C GLN A 12 51.58 -0.07 -21.85
N THR A 13 51.13 1.10 -21.43
CA THR A 13 49.76 1.62 -21.23
C THR A 13 48.88 1.55 -22.48
N GLU A 14 47.56 1.34 -22.31
CA GLU A 14 46.51 2.28 -22.75
C GLU A 14 45.08 1.83 -22.35
N ILE A 15 44.49 2.62 -21.44
CA ILE A 15 43.10 3.09 -21.40
C ILE A 15 42.14 2.56 -22.49
N GLY A 16 41.18 1.72 -22.05
CA GLY A 16 39.95 1.41 -22.79
C GLY A 16 38.77 1.38 -21.82
N ALA A 17 38.01 2.47 -21.80
CA ALA A 17 36.90 2.72 -20.90
C ALA A 17 35.79 1.65 -20.99
N SER A 18 35.49 0.99 -19.87
CA SER A 18 34.14 0.47 -19.60
C SER A 18 33.46 1.36 -18.56
N ALA A 19 33.18 2.59 -18.99
CA ALA A 19 32.29 3.51 -18.30
C ALA A 19 30.84 3.08 -18.58
N GLY A 20 30.43 1.95 -18.00
CA GLY A 20 29.16 1.33 -18.38
C GLY A 20 28.48 0.47 -17.32
N ASN A 21 28.73 0.66 -16.02
CA ASN A 21 27.85 0.04 -15.00
C ASN A 21 27.80 0.72 -13.61
N ARG A 22 28.15 2.01 -13.51
CA ARG A 22 28.20 2.72 -12.20
C ARG A 22 26.84 3.25 -11.71
N ARG A 23 25.73 2.63 -12.11
CA ARG A 23 24.40 2.93 -11.54
C ARG A 23 23.80 1.78 -10.73
N GLY A 24 24.38 0.58 -10.79
CA GLY A 24 23.95 -0.57 -9.98
C GLY A 24 24.70 -0.75 -8.65
N ALA A 25 25.83 -0.05 -8.43
CA ALA A 25 26.79 -0.38 -7.38
C ALA A 25 26.57 0.29 -6.01
N LEU A 26 25.46 1.01 -5.79
CA LEU A 26 25.21 1.72 -4.51
C LEU A 26 23.77 1.63 -3.99
N GLN A 27 22.88 0.86 -4.61
CA GLN A 27 21.57 0.60 -4.02
C GLN A 27 21.68 -0.60 -3.07
N LYS A 28 21.94 -0.32 -1.79
CA LYS A 28 21.69 -1.30 -0.73
C LYS A 28 20.26 -1.82 -0.87
N ARG A 29 20.06 -3.13 -0.73
CA ARG A 29 18.71 -3.70 -0.74
C ARG A 29 17.93 -3.12 0.44
N LEU A 30 16.62 -2.94 0.29
CA LEU A 30 15.78 -2.36 1.35
C LEU A 30 15.92 -3.10 2.70
N PHE A 31 16.10 -4.42 2.66
CA PHE A 31 16.32 -5.25 3.84
C PHE A 31 17.61 -4.90 4.62
N GLU A 32 18.66 -4.42 3.95
CA GLU A 32 19.93 -4.04 4.61
C GLU A 32 19.81 -2.78 5.48
N TYR A 33 18.69 -2.05 5.38
CA TYR A 33 18.38 -0.92 6.26
C TYR A 33 17.61 -1.31 7.51
N LEU A 34 17.16 -2.57 7.62
CA LEU A 34 16.42 -3.04 8.79
C LEU A 34 17.41 -3.42 9.91
N PRO A 35 17.25 -2.88 11.13
CA PRO A 35 18.10 -3.24 12.25
C PRO A 35 17.86 -4.72 12.65
N PRO A 36 18.91 -5.50 12.94
CA PRO A 36 18.76 -6.87 13.42
C PRO A 36 18.09 -6.85 14.80
N SER A 37 17.10 -7.71 15.01
CA SER A 37 16.38 -7.85 16.27
C SER A 37 15.82 -9.26 16.42
N GLU A 38 15.98 -9.86 17.60
CA GLU A 38 15.40 -11.17 17.93
C GLU A 38 13.88 -11.10 18.22
N HIS A 39 13.36 -9.90 18.48
CA HIS A 39 11.95 -9.67 18.83
C HIS A 39 11.27 -8.67 17.88
N GLY A 40 11.93 -8.31 16.77
CA GLY A 40 11.40 -7.40 15.77
C GLY A 40 10.51 -8.12 14.77
N SER A 41 9.54 -7.39 14.21
CA SER A 41 8.71 -7.86 13.10
C SER A 41 8.55 -6.75 12.06
N VAL A 42 8.30 -7.14 10.81
CA VAL A 42 8.10 -6.22 9.68
C VAL A 42 6.75 -6.53 9.04
N LEU A 43 5.86 -5.53 9.02
CA LEU A 43 4.59 -5.62 8.30
C LEU A 43 4.75 -4.96 6.93
N VAL A 44 4.58 -5.75 5.86
CA VAL A 44 4.56 -5.25 4.48
C VAL A 44 3.13 -5.27 3.97
N THR A 45 2.66 -4.14 3.45
CA THR A 45 1.36 -4.05 2.77
C THR A 45 1.57 -4.04 1.26
N SER A 46 0.85 -4.89 0.54
CA SER A 46 0.86 -4.93 -0.93
C SER A 46 -0.57 -4.86 -1.46
N ARG A 47 -0.75 -4.26 -2.64
CA ARG A 47 -2.04 -4.27 -3.36
C ARG A 47 -2.31 -5.59 -4.08
N THR A 48 -1.27 -6.38 -4.36
CA THR A 48 -1.41 -7.65 -5.08
C THR A 48 -0.75 -8.79 -4.32
N ARG A 49 -1.42 -9.94 -4.34
CA ARG A 49 -0.90 -11.18 -3.75
C ARG A 49 0.40 -11.63 -4.40
N GLN A 50 0.49 -11.51 -5.73
CA GLN A 50 1.69 -11.83 -6.49
C GLN A 50 2.93 -11.07 -5.98
N ALA A 51 2.81 -9.78 -5.67
CA ALA A 51 3.93 -9.00 -5.14
C ALA A 51 4.27 -9.39 -3.69
N ALA A 52 3.28 -9.78 -2.87
CA ALA A 52 3.53 -10.29 -1.52
C ALA A 52 4.28 -11.64 -1.53
N MET A 53 3.93 -12.53 -2.46
CA MET A 53 4.60 -13.83 -2.65
C MET A 53 6.06 -13.71 -3.13
N GLN A 54 6.51 -12.52 -3.58
CA GLN A 54 7.94 -12.28 -3.83
C GLN A 54 8.73 -12.02 -2.55
N LEU A 55 8.06 -11.80 -1.41
CA LEU A 55 8.66 -11.38 -0.14
C LEU A 55 8.46 -12.40 0.98
N VAL A 56 7.30 -13.06 1.05
CA VAL A 56 6.92 -13.99 2.13
C VAL A 56 6.28 -15.24 1.56
N GLU A 57 6.24 -16.31 2.37
CA GLU A 57 5.51 -17.53 2.03
C GLU A 57 3.99 -17.29 2.08
N ASP A 58 3.24 -18.16 1.39
CA ASP A 58 1.80 -18.01 1.22
C ASP A 58 1.01 -17.95 2.53
N GLN A 59 1.48 -18.73 3.51
CA GLN A 59 0.90 -18.84 4.85
C GLN A 59 1.06 -17.56 5.70
N ASP A 60 2.03 -16.71 5.36
CA ASP A 60 2.28 -15.45 6.07
C ASP A 60 1.50 -14.27 5.45
N ILE A 61 0.77 -14.51 4.36
CA ILE A 61 -0.05 -13.48 3.70
C ILE A 61 -1.42 -13.43 4.38
N ILE A 62 -1.73 -12.25 4.95
CA ILE A 62 -3.07 -11.94 5.48
C ILE A 62 -3.87 -11.23 4.38
N PRO A 63 -4.85 -11.88 3.73
CA PRO A 63 -5.71 -11.21 2.76
C PRO A 63 -6.63 -10.22 3.48
N ILE A 64 -6.77 -9.03 2.91
CA ILE A 64 -7.74 -8.04 3.37
C ILE A 64 -8.97 -8.17 2.48
N GLU A 65 -9.99 -8.83 3.00
CA GLU A 65 -11.28 -8.97 2.33
C GLU A 65 -12.04 -7.64 2.27
N PRO A 66 -12.99 -7.49 1.32
CA PRO A 66 -13.91 -6.36 1.32
C PRO A 66 -14.59 -6.18 2.68
N MET A 67 -14.78 -4.92 3.09
CA MET A 67 -15.44 -4.61 4.35
C MET A 67 -16.88 -5.12 4.35
N ASP A 68 -17.28 -5.76 5.44
CA ASP A 68 -18.62 -6.30 5.57
C ASP A 68 -19.68 -5.19 5.67
N SER A 69 -20.91 -5.51 5.29
CA SER A 69 -22.00 -4.53 5.23
C SER A 69 -22.35 -3.93 6.60
N ALA A 70 -22.16 -4.67 7.71
CA ALA A 70 -22.44 -4.15 9.04
C ALA A 70 -21.35 -3.17 9.50
N ALA A 71 -20.08 -3.50 9.28
CA ALA A 71 -18.95 -2.61 9.53
C ALA A 71 -18.98 -1.38 8.62
N ALA A 72 -19.39 -1.52 7.36
CA ALA A 72 -19.55 -0.41 6.43
C ALA A 72 -20.58 0.61 6.93
N ARG A 73 -21.77 0.14 7.33
CA ARG A 73 -22.80 1.01 7.95
C ARG A 73 -22.31 1.63 9.26
N THR A 74 -21.61 0.87 10.10
CA THR A 74 -21.03 1.36 11.36
C THR A 74 -19.99 2.45 11.11
N LEU A 75 -19.08 2.24 10.15
CA LEU A 75 -18.08 3.21 9.75
C LEU A 75 -18.76 4.48 9.23
N LEU A 76 -19.74 4.34 8.34
CA LEU A 76 -20.44 5.46 7.75
C LEU A 76 -21.18 6.29 8.81
N ARG A 77 -21.91 5.64 9.72
CA ARG A 77 -22.54 6.28 10.90
C ARG A 77 -21.53 7.08 11.71
N ARG A 78 -20.42 6.43 12.10
CA ARG A 78 -19.37 7.08 12.88
C ARG A 78 -18.73 8.26 12.15
N LYS A 79 -18.60 8.17 10.83
CA LYS A 79 -17.99 9.24 10.03
C LYS A 79 -18.94 10.42 9.82
N LEU A 80 -20.24 10.16 9.67
CA LEU A 80 -21.31 11.16 9.55
C LEU A 80 -21.61 11.87 10.89
N GLY A 81 -21.42 11.19 12.03
CA GLY A 81 -21.65 11.76 13.36
C GLY A 81 -23.15 11.84 13.71
N ASP A 82 -23.53 12.83 14.53
CA ASP A 82 -24.90 13.00 15.06
C ASP A 82 -25.99 13.08 13.97
N ASP A 83 -25.62 13.45 12.75
CA ASP A 83 -26.55 13.48 11.60
C ASP A 83 -27.03 12.08 11.16
N ALA A 84 -26.29 11.03 11.52
CA ALA A 84 -26.59 9.64 11.13
C ALA A 84 -27.69 8.98 12.00
N ASP A 85 -27.95 9.52 13.19
CA ASP A 85 -28.88 8.93 14.16
C ASP A 85 -30.28 9.56 14.10
N LYS A 86 -30.52 10.41 13.10
CA LYS A 86 -31.84 10.95 12.79
C LYS A 86 -32.79 9.83 12.33
N GLU A 87 -34.04 9.90 12.77
CA GLU A 87 -35.08 8.95 12.36
C GLU A 87 -35.20 8.90 10.83
N GLY A 88 -35.38 7.69 10.28
CA GLY A 88 -35.48 7.45 8.84
C GLY A 88 -34.15 7.39 8.07
N MET A 89 -33.01 7.60 8.74
CA MET A 89 -31.70 7.65 8.07
C MET A 89 -31.07 6.27 7.80
N GLU A 90 -31.54 5.19 8.44
CA GLU A 90 -30.98 3.84 8.23
C GLU A 90 -31.08 3.37 6.77
N GLY A 91 -32.19 3.66 6.08
CA GLY A 91 -32.37 3.29 4.68
C GLY A 91 -31.32 3.92 3.77
N SER A 92 -31.12 5.23 3.89
CA SER A 92 -30.15 5.97 3.08
C SER A 92 -28.69 5.67 3.47
N ILE A 93 -28.40 5.29 4.72
CA ILE A 93 -27.07 4.80 5.14
C ILE A 93 -26.77 3.47 4.47
N LYS A 94 -27.74 2.55 4.48
CA LYS A 94 -27.60 1.25 3.83
C LYS A 94 -27.41 1.40 2.32
N GLU A 95 -28.19 2.26 1.68
CA GLU A 95 -28.11 2.55 0.25
C GLU A 95 -26.76 3.18 -0.12
N LEU A 96 -26.30 4.20 0.62
CA LEU A 96 -24.99 4.81 0.39
C LEU A 96 -23.85 3.82 0.63
N ALA A 97 -23.95 2.96 1.65
CA ALA A 97 -22.93 1.96 1.90
C ALA A 97 -22.84 0.94 0.75
N ALA A 98 -23.97 0.52 0.19
CA ALA A 98 -24.03 -0.38 -0.95
C ALA A 98 -23.54 0.29 -2.25
N ALA A 99 -23.93 1.53 -2.51
CA ALA A 99 -23.52 2.29 -3.70
C ALA A 99 -22.00 2.52 -3.75
N LEU A 100 -21.34 2.53 -2.60
CA LEU A 100 -19.88 2.69 -2.47
C LEU A 100 -19.16 1.34 -2.33
N ASP A 101 -19.79 0.23 -2.71
CA ASP A 101 -19.27 -1.14 -2.65
C ASP A 101 -18.72 -1.54 -1.27
N HIS A 102 -19.27 -0.93 -0.21
CA HIS A 102 -18.74 -1.05 1.16
C HIS A 102 -17.24 -0.67 1.28
N MET A 103 -16.67 0.08 0.34
CA MET A 103 -15.25 0.41 0.32
C MET A 103 -14.90 1.44 1.41
N PRO A 104 -14.04 1.11 2.40
CA PRO A 104 -13.82 1.97 3.57
C PRO A 104 -13.38 3.40 3.24
N LEU A 105 -12.51 3.53 2.23
CA LEU A 105 -12.02 4.82 1.78
C LEU A 105 -13.14 5.67 1.14
N ALA A 106 -13.95 5.07 0.27
CA ALA A 106 -15.06 5.74 -0.38
C ALA A 106 -16.11 6.20 0.64
N LEU A 107 -16.46 5.34 1.60
CA LEU A 107 -17.37 5.67 2.72
C LEU A 107 -16.85 6.87 3.53
N ALA A 108 -15.56 6.86 3.88
CA ALA A 108 -14.93 7.94 4.64
C ALA A 108 -14.90 9.25 3.84
N GLN A 109 -14.65 9.19 2.54
CA GLN A 109 -14.65 10.35 1.65
C GLN A 109 -16.05 10.95 1.50
N ALA A 110 -17.05 10.13 1.21
CA ALA A 110 -18.45 10.57 1.07
C ALA A 110 -18.94 11.22 2.36
N ALA A 111 -18.74 10.58 3.51
CA ALA A 111 -19.13 11.15 4.80
C ALA A 111 -18.39 12.47 5.11
N ALA A 112 -17.09 12.56 4.81
CA ALA A 112 -16.35 13.80 5.00
C ALA A 112 -16.87 14.93 4.09
N TYR A 113 -17.23 14.62 2.84
CA TYR A 113 -17.80 15.58 1.91
C TYR A 113 -19.17 16.09 2.39
N ILE A 114 -20.08 15.16 2.74
CA ILE A 114 -21.42 15.48 3.25
C ILE A 114 -21.31 16.39 4.47
N ARG A 115 -20.48 16.03 5.45
CA ARG A 115 -20.28 16.83 6.67
C ARG A 115 -19.71 18.21 6.39
N ARG A 116 -18.71 18.33 5.50
CA ARG A 116 -18.12 19.62 5.15
C ARG A 116 -19.10 20.53 4.42
N ARG A 117 -20.09 19.96 3.72
CA ARG A 117 -21.09 20.72 2.97
C ARG A 117 -22.41 20.88 3.69
N ALA A 118 -22.62 20.26 4.84
CA ALA A 118 -23.81 20.43 5.65
C ALA A 118 -24.07 21.93 5.96
N PRO A 119 -25.33 22.41 5.87
CA PRO A 119 -26.56 21.66 5.56
C PRO A 119 -26.87 21.54 4.04
N ARG A 120 -26.01 22.04 3.15
CA ARG A 120 -26.26 22.10 1.69
C ARG A 120 -26.20 20.75 0.99
N CYS A 121 -25.65 19.72 1.63
CA CYS A 121 -25.58 18.36 1.10
C CYS A 121 -25.99 17.38 2.21
N SER A 122 -27.07 16.62 1.97
CA SER A 122 -27.45 15.48 2.80
C SER A 122 -26.97 14.18 2.16
N VAL A 123 -27.09 13.07 2.88
CA VAL A 123 -26.81 11.74 2.33
C VAL A 123 -27.69 11.43 1.11
N GLN A 124 -28.98 11.77 1.15
CA GLN A 124 -29.85 11.57 -0.04
C GLN A 124 -29.45 12.46 -1.21
N GLN A 125 -28.96 13.68 -0.94
CA GLN A 125 -28.49 14.56 -2.00
C GLN A 125 -27.21 13.99 -2.64
N TYR A 126 -26.29 13.49 -1.83
CA TYR A 126 -25.08 12.82 -2.33
C TYR A 126 -25.41 11.64 -3.24
N LEU A 127 -26.32 10.76 -2.81
CA LEU A 127 -26.80 9.61 -3.58
C LEU A 127 -27.48 9.95 -4.92
N LYS A 128 -28.01 11.18 -5.05
CA LYS A 128 -28.62 11.64 -6.31
C LYS A 128 -27.60 12.23 -7.27
N GLU A 129 -26.51 12.78 -6.74
CA GLU A 129 -25.48 13.46 -7.52
C GLU A 129 -24.37 12.52 -8.01
N TYR A 130 -24.14 11.40 -7.30
CA TYR A 130 -23.05 10.44 -7.52
C TYR A 130 -23.56 9.00 -7.37
#